data_AF-S9P845-F1
#
_entry.id   AF-S9P845-F1
#
_cell.length_a   1.000
_cell.length_b   1.000
_cell.length_c   1.000
_cell.angle_alpha   90.00
_cell.angle_beta   90.00
_cell.angle_gamma   90.00
#
_symmetry.space_group_name_H-M   'P 1'
#
loop_
_entity.id
_entity.type
_entity.pdbx_description
1 polymer ?
#
loop_
_entity_poly.entity_id
_entity_poly.type
_entity_poly.pdbx_seq_one_letter_code
_entity_poly.pdbx_strand_id
1 'polypeptide(L)'
;MESMLNSPLGPFPSVSRLYGRVWTGGPQAVIRYYEVQPPEREPIPICAVARLGLGQLRKKPESKPGTAILEFSSAAIYIVNAFR
;
A
#
# COMPACT_ATOMS: atom_id res chain seq x y z
N MET A 1 2.55 9.01 -0.67
CA MET A 1 3.29 8.08 0.21
C MET A 1 4.12 7.17 -0.67
N GLU A 2 5.23 6.69 -0.13
CA GLU A 2 6.09 5.70 -0.79
C GLU A 2 6.07 4.39 0.01
N SER A 3 6.19 3.27 -0.69
CA SER A 3 6.43 1.95 -0.10
C SER A 3 7.32 1.13 -1.02
N MET A 4 7.84 0.01 -0.54
CA MET A 4 8.73 -0.84 -1.31
C MET A 4 8.23 -2.28 -1.29
N LEU A 5 8.25 -2.94 -2.45
CA LEU A 5 7.96 -4.37 -2.53
C LEU A 5 9.04 -5.17 -1.80
N ASN A 6 8.67 -5.91 -0.76
CA ASN A 6 9.54 -6.89 -0.12
C ASN A 6 9.45 -8.29 -0.76
N SER A 7 8.52 -8.47 -1.71
CA SER A 7 8.32 -9.68 -2.52
C SER A 7 7.80 -9.28 -3.90
N PRO A 8 8.05 -10.07 -4.96
CA PRO A 8 7.57 -9.75 -6.29
C PRO A 8 6.03 -9.59 -6.36
N LEU A 9 5.57 -8.64 -7.17
CA LEU A 9 4.16 -8.41 -7.46
C LEU A 9 3.92 -8.62 -8.96
N GLY A 10 3.53 -9.84 -9.36
CA GLY A 10 3.40 -10.20 -10.77
C GLY A 10 4.73 -9.96 -11.50
N PRO A 11 4.77 -9.09 -12.54
CA PRO A 11 5.98 -8.80 -13.30
C PRO A 11 6.94 -7.84 -12.57
N PHE A 12 6.54 -7.22 -11.47
CA PHE A 12 7.36 -6.25 -10.75
C PHE A 12 8.23 -6.97 -9.72
N PRO A 13 9.57 -6.86 -9.79
CA PRO A 13 10.46 -7.53 -8.87
C PRO A 13 10.31 -6.97 -7.45
N SER A 14 10.83 -7.73 -6.47
CA SER A 14 11.14 -7.17 -5.16
C SER A 14 11.98 -5.89 -5.32
N VAL A 15 11.94 -5.01 -4.32
CA VAL A 15 12.55 -3.67 -4.27
C VAL A 15 11.97 -2.62 -5.21
N SER A 16 10.93 -2.93 -6.00
CA SER A 16 10.20 -1.90 -6.75
C SER A 16 9.52 -0.92 -5.79
N ARG A 17 9.62 0.39 -6.08
CA ARG A 17 8.96 1.44 -5.30
C ARG A 17 7.51 1.57 -5.73
N LEU A 18 6.64 1.82 -4.78
CA LEU A 18 5.21 2.02 -4.98
C LEU A 18 4.86 3.43 -4.51
N TYR A 19 4.15 4.18 -5.36
CA TYR A 19 3.67 5.52 -5.02
C TYR A 19 2.15 5.55 -4.99
N GLY A 20 1.63 6.16 -3.93
CA GLY A 20 0.22 6.06 -3.61
C GLY A 20 -0.30 7.13 -2.66
N ARG A 21 -1.59 7.03 -2.37
CA ARG A 21 -2.29 7.81 -1.36
C ARG A 21 -2.75 6.92 -0.22
N VAL A 22 -2.77 7.48 0.98
CA VAL A 22 -3.24 6.83 2.20
C VAL A 22 -4.43 7.58 2.76
N TRP A 23 -5.41 6.84 3.26
CA TRP A 23 -6.56 7.36 3.99
C TRP A 23 -6.58 6.75 5.38
N THR A 24 -6.61 7.60 6.38
CA THR A 24 -6.53 7.21 7.81
C THR A 24 -7.79 7.57 8.59
N GLY A 25 -8.85 8.03 7.92
CA GLY A 25 -10.09 8.48 8.57
C GLY A 25 -10.91 7.36 9.21
N GLY A 26 -10.86 6.14 8.67
CA GLY A 26 -11.57 4.98 9.21
C GLY A 26 -10.78 4.24 10.29
N PRO A 27 -11.35 3.17 10.89
CA PRO A 27 -10.65 2.27 11.82
C PRO A 27 -9.55 1.44 11.14
N GLN A 28 -9.55 1.38 9.81
CA GLN A 28 -8.51 0.75 9.00
C GLN A 28 -7.88 1.79 8.10
N ALA A 29 -6.55 1.76 7.99
CA ALA A 29 -5.84 2.51 6.97
C ALA A 29 -6.12 1.87 5.60
N VAL A 30 -6.36 2.70 4.59
CA VAL A 30 -6.51 2.25 3.20
C VAL A 30 -5.41 2.90 2.39
N ILE A 31 -4.70 2.11 1.58
CA ILE A 31 -3.66 2.63 0.69
C ILE A 31 -4.01 2.24 -0.74
N ARG A 32 -3.99 3.22 -1.64
CA ARG A 32 -4.13 3.03 -3.08
C ARG A 32 -2.85 3.46 -3.75
N TYR A 33 -2.21 2.55 -4.48
CA TYR A 33 -1.05 2.84 -5.30
C TYR A 33 -1.49 3.07 -6.73
N TYR A 34 -0.96 4.14 -7.32
CA TYR A 34 -1.23 4.53 -8.69
C TYR A 34 0.01 4.38 -9.59
N GLU A 35 1.17 4.06 -9.02
CA GLU A 35 2.43 3.94 -9.73
C GLU A 35 3.35 2.92 -9.07
N VAL A 36 4.08 2.17 -9.90
CA VAL A 36 5.19 1.30 -9.49
C VAL A 36 6.44 1.66 -10.31
N GLN A 37 7.57 1.78 -9.65
CA GLN A 37 8.86 2.04 -10.27
C GLN A 37 9.79 0.85 -9.98
N PRO A 38 9.97 -0.08 -10.94
CA PRO A 38 11.00 -1.09 -10.85
C PRO A 38 12.40 -0.46 -10.85
N PRO A 39 13.43 -1.17 -10.32
CA PRO A 39 14.81 -0.71 -10.40
C PRO A 39 15.20 -0.41 -11.85
N GLU A 40 15.88 0.73 -12.05
CA GLU A 40 16.43 1.13 -13.35
C GLU A 40 15.39 1.25 -14.48
N ARG A 41 14.10 1.38 -14.13
CA ARG A 41 13.02 1.56 -15.10
C ARG A 41 12.20 2.80 -14.78
N GLU A 42 11.57 3.32 -15.82
CA GLU A 42 10.59 4.38 -15.70
C GLU A 42 9.38 3.93 -14.86
N PRO A 43 8.72 4.85 -14.16
CA PRO A 43 7.50 4.53 -13.41
C PRO A 43 6.36 4.08 -14.33
N ILE A 44 5.63 3.06 -13.88
CA ILE A 44 4.52 2.43 -14.60
C ILE A 44 3.23 2.69 -13.83
N PRO A 45 2.18 3.23 -14.47
CA PRO A 45 0.89 3.43 -13.82
C PRO A 45 0.24 2.09 -13.49
N ILE A 46 -0.31 1.97 -12.28
CA ILE A 46 -1.01 0.78 -11.81
C ILE A 46 -2.30 1.16 -11.07
N CYS A 47 -3.19 0.20 -10.88
CA CYS A 47 -4.30 0.32 -9.94
C CYS A 47 -4.13 -0.79 -8.91
N ALA A 48 -3.64 -0.45 -7.72
CA ALA A 48 -3.38 -1.44 -6.68
C ALA A 48 -3.80 -0.96 -5.30
N VAL A 49 -4.22 -1.90 -4.47
CA VAL A 49 -4.67 -1.61 -3.11
C VAL A 49 -3.88 -2.44 -2.11
N ALA A 50 -3.40 -1.80 -1.04
CA ALA A 50 -3.11 -2.54 0.18
C ALA A 50 -4.43 -2.67 0.94
N ARG A 51 -5.01 -3.86 0.92
CA ARG A 51 -6.19 -4.22 1.69
C ARG A 51 -5.94 -5.60 2.28
N LEU A 52 -5.81 -5.68 3.60
CA LEU A 52 -5.57 -6.95 4.26
C LEU A 52 -6.81 -7.50 4.93
N GLY A 53 -6.94 -8.82 4.85
CA GLY A 53 -7.69 -9.61 5.82
C GLY A 53 -6.94 -9.68 7.16
N LEU A 54 -7.65 -10.05 8.23
CA LEU A 54 -7.08 -10.27 9.58
C LEU A 54 -6.46 -9.03 10.26
N GLY A 55 -6.84 -7.81 9.86
CA GLY A 55 -6.58 -6.61 10.65
C GLY A 55 -5.16 -6.02 10.57
N GLN A 56 -4.34 -6.42 9.60
CA GLN A 56 -2.97 -5.91 9.48
C GLN A 56 -2.88 -4.39 9.19
N LEU A 57 -3.92 -3.79 8.59
CA LEU A 57 -4.07 -2.33 8.45
C LEU A 57 -5.04 -1.72 9.48
N ARG A 58 -5.42 -2.47 10.52
CA ARG A 58 -6.24 -1.95 11.61
C ARG A 58 -5.39 -0.97 12.41
N LYS A 59 -5.91 0.24 12.57
CA LYS A 59 -5.27 1.27 13.37
C LYS A 59 -5.34 0.89 14.85
N LYS A 60 -4.28 1.18 15.59
CA LYS A 60 -4.33 1.15 17.05
C LYS A 60 -5.26 2.26 17.58
N PRO A 61 -6.00 2.03 18.68
CA PRO A 61 -6.94 3.00 19.25
C PRO A 61 -6.34 4.39 19.54
N GLU A 62 -5.06 4.44 19.88
CA GLU A 62 -4.30 5.65 20.19
C GLU A 62 -3.91 6.49 18.95
N SER A 63 -4.25 6.04 17.74
CA SER A 63 -3.99 6.79 16.51
C SER A 63 -4.73 8.13 16.50
N LYS A 64 -3.99 9.23 16.40
CA LYS A 64 -4.55 10.59 16.32
C LYS A 64 -5.21 10.85 14.95
N PRO A 65 -6.07 11.87 14.82
CA PRO A 65 -6.60 12.30 13.53
C PRO A 65 -5.47 12.56 12.51
N GLY A 66 -5.66 12.07 11.29
CA GLY A 66 -4.66 12.16 10.22
C GLY A 66 -3.52 11.13 10.29
N THR A 67 -3.37 10.39 11.40
CA THR A 67 -2.32 9.37 11.56
C THR A 67 -2.91 7.96 11.65
N ALA A 68 -2.06 6.96 11.40
CA ALA A 68 -2.36 5.56 11.59
C ALA A 68 -1.15 4.88 12.23
N ILE A 69 -1.29 4.44 13.47
CA ILE A 69 -0.33 3.55 14.13
C ILE A 69 -0.78 2.14 13.82
N LEU A 70 0.09 1.35 13.21
CA LEU A 70 -0.17 -0.03 12.81
C LEU A 70 0.74 -0.97 13.60
N GLU A 71 0.29 -2.19 13.84
CA GLU A 71 1.11 -3.22 14.47
C GLU A 71 2.24 -3.69 13.53
N PHE A 72 1.97 -3.72 12.23
CA PHE A 72 2.89 -4.25 11.22
C PHE A 72 3.32 -3.15 10.24
N SER A 73 4.57 -3.21 9.80
CA SER A 73 5.15 -2.30 8.80
C SER A 73 5.02 -2.81 7.36
N SER A 74 4.49 -4.02 7.16
CA SER A 74 4.33 -4.66 5.86
C SER A 74 2.87 -5.07 5.63
N ALA A 75 2.49 -5.11 4.35
CA ALA A 75 1.14 -5.38 3.94
C ALA A 75 1.09 -6.12 2.59
N ALA A 76 0.13 -7.03 2.40
CA ALA A 76 -0.16 -7.56 1.08
C ALA A 76 -0.79 -6.48 0.19
N ILE A 77 -0.49 -6.58 -1.10
CA ILE A 77 -0.94 -5.67 -2.16
C ILE A 77 -1.58 -6.48 -3.28
N TYR A 78 -2.65 -5.93 -3.86
CA TYR A 78 -3.40 -6.56 -4.93
C TYR A 78 -3.57 -5.57 -6.09
N ILE A 79 -3.24 -6.00 -7.31
CA ILE A 79 -3.63 -5.29 -8.53
C ILE A 79 -5.14 -5.48 -8.72
N VAL A 80 -5.85 -4.38 -8.97
CA VAL A 80 -7.31 -4.37 -9.16
C VAL A 80 -7.66 -3.64 -10.46
N ASN A 81 -8.82 -3.96 -11.03
CA ASN A 81 -9.25 -3.32 -12.28
C ASN A 81 -9.71 -1.86 -12.07
N ALA A 82 -10.22 -1.54 -10.88
CA ALA A 82 -10.65 -0.20 -10.52
C ALA A 82 -10.74 -0.05 -8.99
N PHE A 83 -10.61 1.18 -8.52
CA PHE A 83 -10.87 1.53 -7.12
C PHE A 83 -12.38 1.62 -6.88
N ARG A 84 -12.97 0.50 -6.45
CA ARG A 84 -14.35 0.44 -5.97
C ARG A 84 -14.41 0.61 -4.46
#